data_AF-A0A7J3KDI0-F1
#
_entry.id   AF-A0A7J3KDI0-F1
#
_cell.length_a   1.000
_cell.length_b   1.000
_cell.length_c   1.000
_cell.angle_alpha   90.00
_cell.angle_beta   90.00
_cell.angle_gamma   90.00
#
_symmetry.space_group_name_H-M   'P 1'
#
loop_
_entity.id
_entity.type
_entity.pdbx_description
1 polymer ?
#
loop_
_entity_poly.entity_id
_entity_poly.type
_entity_poly.pdbx_seq_one_letter_code
_entity_poly.pdbx_strand_id
1 'polypeptide(L)'
;MKRFWVFACLFFVIIFSNAYSQCSSKLTCESCAGDISCAWCPGVVGQCYSRTECDNKCPFSCVKFASECGTSQPKCTDSDNGINFYVRGTVTYQGNTYIDSCDGNKLTEYYCKSDNEVGVVFRDCHVCSNGACVDITTTIPSSQCTDTDGGVSYFIKGRVTYQGKTYEDYCSGNTLTEYYCGASGGYGWITFN
;
A
#
# COMPACT_ATOMS: atom_id res chain seq x y z
N MET A 1 18.89 50.79 47.94
CA MET A 1 18.95 49.32 47.79
C MET A 1 17.54 48.80 47.50
N LYS A 2 17.16 48.60 46.24
CA LYS A 2 15.88 48.01 45.85
C LYS A 2 16.16 46.72 45.09
N ARG A 3 15.77 45.59 45.68
CA ARG A 3 15.91 44.25 45.10
C ARG A 3 14.75 44.02 44.12
N PHE A 4 15.06 43.90 42.83
CA PHE A 4 14.10 43.46 41.82
C PHE A 4 14.01 41.93 41.87
N TRP A 5 12.81 41.42 42.14
CA TRP A 5 12.47 40.03 41.95
C TRP A 5 12.04 39.85 40.49
N VAL A 6 12.83 39.15 39.69
CA VAL A 6 12.43 38.70 38.36
C VAL A 6 11.70 37.36 38.53
N PHE A 7 10.39 37.37 38.34
CA PHE A 7 9.60 36.15 38.18
C PHE A 7 10.01 35.49 36.86
N ALA A 8 10.71 34.37 36.95
CA ALA A 8 10.94 33.49 35.82
C ALA A 8 9.60 32.86 35.41
N CYS A 9 9.01 33.40 34.35
CA CYS A 9 7.87 32.80 33.67
C CYS A 9 8.37 31.52 33.00
N LEU A 10 8.14 30.36 33.63
CA LEU A 10 8.33 29.05 33.03
C LEU A 10 7.39 28.95 31.83
N PHE A 11 7.92 29.28 30.65
CA PHE A 11 7.35 28.83 29.39
C PHE A 11 7.49 27.30 29.35
N PHE A 12 6.43 26.60 29.75
CA PHE A 12 6.20 25.23 29.31
C PHE A 12 5.99 25.31 27.79
N VAL A 13 7.09 25.21 27.03
CA VAL A 13 7.02 24.82 25.63
C VAL A 13 6.51 23.39 25.66
N ILE A 14 5.20 23.21 25.54
CA ILE A 14 4.64 21.93 25.15
C ILE A 14 5.12 21.75 23.71
N ILE A 15 6.25 21.08 23.57
CA ILE A 15 6.70 20.56 22.29
C ILE A 15 5.61 19.58 21.90
N PHE A 16 4.70 19.98 21.02
CA PHE A 16 3.88 19.05 20.26
C PHE A 16 4.85 18.31 19.34
N SER A 17 5.65 17.41 19.91
CA SER A 17 6.36 16.40 19.15
C SER A 17 5.28 15.61 18.46
N ASN A 18 5.22 15.72 17.13
CA ASN A 18 4.28 15.01 16.27
C ASN A 18 4.03 13.62 16.84
N ALA A 19 2.85 13.39 17.43
CA ALA A 19 2.51 12.10 18.06
C ALA A 19 2.76 10.92 17.10
N TYR A 20 2.68 11.21 15.79
CA TYR A 20 3.08 10.34 14.69
C TYR A 20 4.51 9.77 14.78
N SER A 21 5.51 10.60 15.09
CA SER A 21 6.91 10.14 15.16
C SER A 21 7.20 9.35 16.44
N GLN A 22 6.40 9.56 17.50
CA GLN A 22 6.56 8.83 18.76
C GLN A 22 5.97 7.42 18.67
N CYS A 23 4.78 7.26 18.06
CA CYS A 23 4.16 5.93 17.93
C CYS A 23 4.92 5.01 16.96
N SER A 24 5.38 5.53 15.81
CA SER A 24 6.06 4.72 14.77
C SER A 24 7.38 4.07 15.22
N SER A 25 8.02 4.59 16.28
CA SER A 25 9.22 3.99 16.87
C SER A 25 8.96 2.77 17.76
N LYS A 26 7.69 2.48 18.07
CA LYS A 26 7.29 1.42 19.00
C LYS A 26 6.99 0.14 18.22
N LEU A 27 7.83 -0.88 18.46
CA LEU A 27 7.82 -2.13 17.71
C LEU A 27 7.06 -3.27 18.38
N THR A 28 6.48 -3.04 19.56
CA THR A 28 5.71 -4.06 20.29
C THR A 28 4.33 -3.53 20.66
N CYS A 29 3.35 -4.43 20.72
CA CYS A 29 1.99 -4.10 21.15
C CYS A 29 1.99 -3.43 22.53
N GLU A 30 2.70 -3.99 23.49
CA GLU A 30 2.75 -3.53 24.87
C GLU A 30 3.31 -2.11 24.96
N SER A 31 4.38 -1.82 24.21
CA SER A 31 4.95 -0.46 24.17
C SER A 31 4.03 0.53 23.47
N CYS A 32 3.33 0.11 22.43
CA CYS A 32 2.43 0.93 21.64
C CYS A 32 1.13 1.22 22.40
N ALA A 33 0.35 0.20 22.71
CA ALA A 33 -0.93 0.29 23.38
C ALA A 33 -0.81 0.63 24.88
N GLY A 34 0.41 0.68 25.42
CA GLY A 34 0.72 1.25 26.74
C GLY A 34 0.75 2.78 26.75
N ASP A 35 0.76 3.43 25.59
CA ASP A 35 0.71 4.89 25.46
C ASP A 35 -0.66 5.34 25.00
N ILE A 36 -1.24 6.29 25.73
CA ILE A 36 -2.59 6.78 25.51
C ILE A 36 -2.78 7.46 24.14
N SER A 37 -1.69 7.91 23.50
CA SER A 37 -1.70 8.55 22.19
C SER A 37 -1.60 7.58 21.01
N CYS A 38 -1.24 6.31 21.27
CA CYS A 38 -0.97 5.32 20.25
C CYS A 38 -2.02 4.19 20.27
N ALA A 39 -2.07 3.44 19.18
CA ALA A 39 -2.83 2.21 19.07
C ALA A 39 -2.10 1.22 18.18
N TRP A 40 -2.12 -0.05 18.57
CA TRP A 40 -1.43 -1.12 17.87
C TRP A 40 -2.35 -1.79 16.86
N CYS A 41 -1.89 -1.88 15.62
CA CYS A 41 -2.55 -2.65 14.56
C CYS A 41 -1.97 -4.08 14.56
N PRO A 42 -2.76 -5.11 14.93
CA PRO A 42 -2.30 -6.50 14.89
C PRO A 42 -2.09 -7.00 13.45
N GLY A 43 -1.17 -7.95 13.21
CA GLY A 43 -0.83 -8.49 11.89
C GLY A 43 0.53 -9.20 11.84
N VAL A 44 0.94 -9.71 10.66
CA VAL A 44 2.22 -10.45 10.46
C VAL A 44 3.43 -9.57 10.80
N VAL A 45 3.31 -8.26 10.56
CA VAL A 45 4.26 -7.24 11.02
C VAL A 45 3.44 -6.12 11.68
N GLY A 46 2.94 -6.38 12.89
CA GLY A 46 2.11 -5.41 13.60
C GLY A 46 2.76 -4.02 13.65
N GLN A 47 1.95 -2.98 13.46
CA GLN A 47 2.42 -1.59 13.37
C GLN A 47 1.74 -0.70 14.40
N CYS A 48 2.48 0.28 14.90
CA CYS A 48 1.96 1.26 15.84
C CYS A 48 1.59 2.56 15.13
N TYR A 49 0.33 2.97 15.24
CA TYR A 49 -0.19 4.23 14.71
C TYR A 49 -0.61 5.16 15.84
N SER A 50 -0.83 6.44 15.52
CA SER A 50 -1.60 7.28 16.44
C SER A 50 -3.03 6.74 16.58
N ARG A 51 -3.64 6.96 17.75
CA ARG A 51 -4.99 6.44 18.03
C ARG A 51 -6.04 6.88 17.00
N THR A 52 -5.90 8.07 16.43
CA THR A 52 -6.81 8.62 15.41
C THR A 52 -6.58 8.08 14.01
N GLU A 53 -5.35 7.69 13.68
CA GLU A 53 -5.03 7.13 12.36
C GLU A 53 -5.25 5.63 12.30
N CYS A 54 -5.10 4.94 13.43
CA CYS A 54 -5.18 3.49 13.48
C CYS A 54 -6.51 2.99 12.90
N ASP A 55 -7.64 3.61 13.26
CA ASP A 55 -8.96 3.19 12.80
C ASP A 55 -9.16 3.34 11.26
N ASN A 56 -8.34 4.16 10.58
CA ASN A 56 -8.39 4.35 9.13
C ASN A 56 -7.31 3.57 8.36
N LYS A 57 -6.18 3.27 9.00
CA LYS A 57 -5.01 2.62 8.38
C LYS A 57 -4.92 1.14 8.70
N CYS A 58 -5.44 0.72 9.84
CA CYS A 58 -5.45 -0.67 10.24
C CYS A 58 -6.66 -1.37 9.63
N PRO A 59 -6.46 -2.42 8.82
CA PRO A 59 -7.58 -3.24 8.34
C PRO A 59 -8.21 -4.07 9.47
N PHE A 60 -7.53 -4.17 10.61
CA PHE A 60 -7.98 -4.89 11.81
C PHE A 60 -8.46 -3.93 12.91
N SER A 61 -9.10 -4.49 13.93
CA SER A 61 -9.42 -3.74 15.14
C SER A 61 -8.14 -3.36 15.90
N CYS A 62 -7.94 -2.06 16.09
CA CYS A 62 -6.79 -1.53 16.81
C CYS A 62 -6.84 -1.86 18.29
N VAL A 63 -5.72 -2.36 18.82
CA VAL A 63 -5.49 -2.59 20.25
C VAL A 63 -5.11 -1.26 20.90
N LYS A 64 -5.94 -0.82 21.84
CA LYS A 64 -5.86 0.52 22.44
C LYS A 64 -5.36 0.50 23.88
N PHE A 65 -5.21 -0.69 24.47
CA PHE A 65 -4.71 -0.90 25.83
C PHE A 65 -3.73 -2.07 25.88
N ALA A 66 -2.63 -1.94 26.63
CA ALA A 66 -1.62 -2.99 26.77
C ALA A 66 -2.17 -4.32 27.31
N SER A 67 -3.26 -4.29 28.10
CA SER A 67 -3.91 -5.49 28.63
C SER A 67 -4.61 -6.35 27.56
N GLU A 68 -4.82 -5.81 26.38
CA GLU A 68 -5.41 -6.49 25.22
C GLU A 68 -4.32 -7.07 24.28
N CYS A 69 -3.04 -6.80 24.58
CA CYS A 69 -1.92 -7.42 23.89
C CYS A 69 -1.84 -8.90 24.29
N GLY A 70 -1.87 -9.79 23.29
CA GLY A 70 -1.79 -11.24 23.50
C GLY A 70 -3.14 -11.98 23.60
N THR A 71 -4.26 -11.28 23.78
CA THR A 71 -5.62 -11.88 23.71
C THR A 71 -6.28 -11.71 22.34
N SER A 72 -5.71 -10.85 21.51
CA SER A 72 -6.16 -10.52 20.15
C SER A 72 -5.22 -11.10 19.08
N GLN A 73 -4.80 -12.36 19.22
CA GLN A 73 -4.19 -13.04 18.07
C GLN A 73 -5.24 -13.05 16.95
N PRO A 74 -4.98 -12.38 15.81
CA PRO A 74 -5.96 -12.33 14.74
C PRO A 74 -6.16 -13.77 14.26
N LYS A 75 -7.41 -14.25 14.29
CA LYS A 75 -7.74 -15.61 13.85
C LYS A 75 -7.34 -15.83 12.40
N CYS A 76 -7.33 -14.74 11.64
CA CYS A 76 -6.94 -14.64 10.24
C CYS A 76 -5.77 -13.66 10.13
N THR A 77 -4.64 -14.10 9.59
CA THR A 77 -3.53 -13.21 9.21
C THR A 77 -3.36 -13.21 7.70
N ASP A 78 -3.14 -12.03 7.13
CA ASP A 78 -2.97 -11.81 5.70
C ASP A 78 -1.59 -11.22 5.41
N SER A 79 -0.91 -11.67 4.36
CA SER A 79 0.47 -11.26 4.07
C SER A 79 0.61 -9.97 3.26
N ASP A 80 -0.43 -9.55 2.56
CA ASP A 80 -0.47 -8.34 1.72
C ASP A 80 -1.46 -7.29 2.24
N ASN A 81 -2.07 -7.55 3.41
CA ASN A 81 -2.93 -6.67 4.18
C ASN A 81 -4.28 -6.36 3.52
N GLY A 82 -5.02 -7.40 3.12
CA GLY A 82 -6.40 -7.31 2.67
C GLY A 82 -6.52 -7.67 1.20
N ILE A 83 -7.39 -6.97 0.47
CA ILE A 83 -7.55 -7.23 -0.96
C ILE A 83 -6.44 -6.49 -1.71
N ASN A 84 -5.42 -7.20 -2.19
CA ASN A 84 -4.32 -6.68 -2.99
C ASN A 84 -3.97 -7.59 -4.18
N PHE A 85 -4.71 -7.40 -5.26
CA PHE A 85 -4.57 -8.19 -6.49
C PHE A 85 -3.19 -8.19 -7.16
N TYR A 86 -2.24 -7.35 -6.73
CA TYR A 86 -0.95 -7.13 -7.38
C TYR A 86 0.23 -7.72 -6.60
N VAL A 87 -0.03 -8.27 -5.42
CA VAL A 87 0.94 -8.95 -4.59
C VAL A 87 0.39 -10.35 -4.38
N ARG A 88 1.25 -11.37 -4.42
CA ARG A 88 0.81 -12.72 -4.08
C ARG A 88 0.61 -12.80 -2.56
N GLY A 89 -0.63 -12.92 -2.13
CA GLY A 89 -1.04 -13.06 -0.75
C GLY A 89 -1.01 -14.50 -0.23
N THR A 90 -1.03 -14.59 1.09
CA THR A 90 -1.16 -15.83 1.85
C THR A 90 -1.93 -15.52 3.13
N VAL A 91 -3.11 -16.11 3.23
CA VAL A 91 -3.96 -16.03 4.42
C VAL A 91 -3.75 -17.27 5.27
N THR A 92 -3.49 -17.07 6.56
CA THR A 92 -3.52 -18.14 7.56
C THR A 92 -4.72 -17.96 8.47
N TYR A 93 -5.61 -18.96 8.52
CA TYR A 93 -6.82 -18.93 9.34
C TYR A 93 -7.01 -20.26 10.07
N GLN A 94 -7.07 -20.22 11.41
CA GLN A 94 -7.22 -21.39 12.28
C GLN A 94 -6.24 -22.55 11.95
N GLY A 95 -5.02 -22.23 11.56
CA GLY A 95 -3.99 -23.22 11.19
C GLY A 95 -4.08 -23.74 9.76
N ASN A 96 -5.08 -23.32 8.97
CA ASN A 96 -5.15 -23.56 7.54
C ASN A 96 -4.51 -22.40 6.77
N THR A 97 -3.96 -22.70 5.60
CA THR A 97 -3.33 -21.71 4.72
C THR A 97 -4.07 -21.63 3.38
N TYR A 98 -4.36 -20.42 2.94
CA TYR A 98 -5.00 -20.09 1.66
C TYR A 98 -4.05 -19.16 0.91
N ILE A 99 -3.78 -19.47 -0.34
CA ILE A 99 -2.76 -18.78 -1.13
C ILE A 99 -3.39 -18.32 -2.43
N ASP A 100 -3.10 -17.09 -2.83
CA ASP A 100 -3.61 -16.55 -4.07
C ASP A 100 -3.10 -17.34 -5.26
N SER A 101 -3.99 -17.51 -6.23
CA SER A 101 -3.75 -18.42 -7.34
C SER A 101 -4.40 -17.95 -8.63
N CYS A 102 -3.73 -18.24 -9.73
CA CYS A 102 -4.21 -17.95 -11.07
C CYS A 102 -4.83 -19.21 -11.70
N ASP A 103 -6.01 -19.06 -12.28
CA ASP A 103 -6.58 -20.00 -13.24
C ASP A 103 -6.71 -19.27 -14.60
N GLY A 104 -5.76 -19.53 -15.49
CA GLY A 104 -5.55 -18.69 -16.66
C GLY A 104 -5.27 -17.23 -16.26
N ASN A 105 -6.07 -16.30 -16.78
CA ASN A 105 -5.98 -14.88 -16.44
C ASN A 105 -6.88 -14.45 -15.28
N LYS A 106 -7.57 -15.39 -14.63
CA LYS A 106 -8.44 -15.12 -13.49
C LYS A 106 -7.69 -15.37 -12.19
N LEU A 107 -7.63 -14.35 -11.33
CA LEU A 107 -7.07 -14.42 -9.99
C LEU A 107 -8.15 -14.84 -9.00
N THR A 108 -7.80 -15.80 -8.14
CA THR A 108 -8.47 -16.07 -6.87
C THR A 108 -7.65 -15.43 -5.76
N GLU A 109 -8.23 -14.43 -5.13
CA GLU A 109 -7.63 -13.64 -4.06
C GLU A 109 -8.26 -14.03 -2.73
N TYR A 110 -7.45 -14.45 -1.76
CA TYR A 110 -7.84 -14.67 -0.38
C TYR A 110 -7.43 -13.50 0.47
N TYR A 111 -8.28 -13.09 1.39
CA TYR A 111 -7.98 -11.98 2.28
C TYR A 111 -8.61 -12.16 3.66
N CYS A 112 -8.11 -11.44 4.65
CA CYS A 112 -8.76 -11.39 5.96
C CYS A 112 -9.83 -10.31 6.01
N LYS A 113 -11.07 -10.70 6.36
CA LYS A 113 -12.18 -9.77 6.58
C LYS A 113 -12.05 -9.05 7.93
N SER A 114 -12.77 -7.95 8.09
CA SER A 114 -12.83 -7.17 9.33
C SER A 114 -13.39 -7.94 10.53
N ASP A 115 -14.16 -9.01 10.29
CA ASP A 115 -14.68 -9.93 11.31
C ASP A 115 -13.70 -11.06 11.68
N ASN A 116 -12.44 -11.00 11.20
CA ASN A 116 -11.38 -12.02 11.37
C ASN A 116 -11.69 -13.38 10.74
N GLU A 117 -12.59 -13.44 9.75
CA GLU A 117 -12.84 -14.64 8.95
C GLU A 117 -12.13 -14.55 7.59
N VAL A 118 -11.91 -15.70 6.95
CA VAL A 118 -11.40 -15.76 5.57
C VAL A 118 -12.43 -15.19 4.58
N GLY A 119 -11.98 -14.33 3.68
CA GLY A 119 -12.68 -13.84 2.51
C GLY A 119 -12.07 -14.38 1.23
N VAL A 120 -12.86 -14.38 0.15
CA VAL A 120 -12.39 -14.70 -1.21
C VAL A 120 -13.04 -13.77 -2.21
N VAL A 121 -12.25 -13.26 -3.15
CA VAL A 121 -12.73 -12.47 -4.28
C VAL A 121 -12.06 -12.97 -5.56
N PHE A 122 -12.72 -12.77 -6.70
CA PHE A 122 -12.20 -13.15 -8.00
C PHE A 122 -12.01 -11.91 -8.86
N ARG A 123 -10.92 -11.87 -9.62
CA ARG A 123 -10.61 -10.76 -10.53
C ARG A 123 -10.10 -11.28 -11.86
N ASP A 124 -10.57 -10.71 -12.95
CA ASP A 124 -9.95 -10.90 -14.26
C ASP A 124 -8.75 -9.96 -14.41
N CYS A 125 -7.56 -10.52 -14.60
CA CYS A 125 -6.33 -9.79 -14.86
C CYS A 125 -6.07 -9.71 -16.37
N HIS A 126 -5.24 -8.75 -16.79
CA HIS A 126 -4.67 -8.80 -18.14
C HIS A 126 -3.74 -10.02 -18.30
N VAL A 127 -2.82 -10.17 -17.36
CA VAL A 127 -2.02 -11.38 -17.14
C VAL A 127 -2.09 -11.70 -15.65
N CYS A 128 -2.47 -12.94 -15.32
CA CYS A 128 -2.30 -13.46 -13.96
C CYS A 128 -1.06 -14.35 -13.94
N SER A 129 -0.10 -14.04 -13.08
CA SER A 129 1.13 -14.82 -12.95
C SER A 129 1.53 -14.94 -11.49
N ASN A 130 1.92 -16.15 -11.09
CA ASN A 130 2.36 -16.45 -9.72
C ASN A 130 1.39 -15.98 -8.61
N GLY A 131 0.07 -16.06 -8.86
CA GLY A 131 -0.93 -15.68 -7.86
C GLY A 131 -1.08 -14.17 -7.67
N ALA A 132 -0.73 -13.36 -8.67
CA ALA A 132 -1.01 -11.93 -8.69
C ALA A 132 -1.35 -11.47 -10.12
N CYS A 133 -2.17 -10.43 -10.23
CA CYS A 133 -2.31 -9.67 -11.47
C CYS A 133 -0.99 -8.94 -11.75
N VAL A 134 -0.56 -9.00 -13.00
CA VAL A 134 0.55 -8.21 -13.51
C VAL A 134 -0.04 -7.06 -14.31
N ASP A 135 0.09 -5.85 -13.78
CA ASP A 135 -0.11 -4.65 -14.60
C ASP A 135 1.07 -4.53 -15.57
N ILE A 136 0.76 -4.40 -16.85
CA ILE A 136 1.78 -4.27 -17.92
C ILE A 136 2.55 -2.94 -17.80
N THR A 137 2.18 -2.07 -16.85
CA THR A 137 2.73 -0.73 -16.68
C THR A 137 3.96 -0.68 -15.78
N THR A 138 4.28 -1.75 -15.02
CA THR A 138 5.33 -1.67 -13.99
C THR A 138 6.17 -2.94 -13.88
N THR A 139 7.32 -2.96 -14.58
CA THR A 139 8.64 -3.46 -14.11
C THR A 139 9.56 -3.81 -15.28
N ILE A 140 10.24 -2.81 -15.83
CA ILE A 140 11.67 -2.96 -16.16
C ILE A 140 12.37 -1.71 -15.66
N PRO A 141 13.58 -1.82 -15.05
CA PRO A 141 14.44 -0.66 -14.84
C PRO A 141 14.69 0.03 -16.18
N SER A 142 13.90 1.07 -16.43
CA SER A 142 14.00 1.92 -17.61
C SER A 142 15.25 2.80 -17.48
N SER A 143 16.38 2.29 -17.94
CA SER A 143 17.45 3.20 -18.37
C SER A 143 17.32 3.56 -19.86
N GLN A 144 16.40 2.94 -20.61
CA GLN A 144 16.30 3.14 -22.06
C GLN A 144 14.93 3.59 -22.59
N CYS A 145 13.82 3.39 -21.89
CA CYS A 145 12.47 3.80 -22.32
C CYS A 145 11.70 4.45 -21.16
N THR A 146 11.38 5.74 -21.23
CA THR A 146 10.52 6.40 -20.23
C THR A 146 9.20 6.81 -20.86
N ASP A 147 8.11 6.58 -20.16
CA ASP A 147 6.75 6.86 -20.61
C ASP A 147 6.03 7.76 -19.61
N THR A 148 5.32 8.79 -20.06
CA THR A 148 4.77 9.82 -19.14
C THR A 148 3.44 9.44 -18.50
N ASP A 149 2.69 8.53 -19.12
CA ASP A 149 1.40 8.00 -18.65
C ASP A 149 1.44 6.49 -18.36
N GLY A 150 2.49 5.82 -18.83
CA GLY A 150 2.92 4.52 -18.33
C GLY A 150 2.23 3.36 -19.03
N GLY A 151 2.92 2.80 -20.03
CA GLY A 151 2.38 1.67 -20.78
C GLY A 151 1.29 2.14 -21.74
N VAL A 152 0.31 1.30 -22.04
CA VAL A 152 -0.75 1.64 -23.01
C VAL A 152 -1.89 2.39 -22.29
N SER A 153 -2.14 3.65 -22.66
CA SER A 153 -3.09 4.55 -22.00
C SER A 153 -3.88 5.45 -22.99
N TYR A 154 -5.00 4.94 -23.52
CA TYR A 154 -5.79 5.64 -24.56
C TYR A 154 -6.43 6.99 -24.19
N PHE A 155 -6.51 7.33 -22.91
CA PHE A 155 -7.27 8.50 -22.42
C PHE A 155 -6.39 9.64 -21.92
N ILE A 156 -5.09 9.41 -21.81
CA ILE A 156 -4.11 10.38 -21.35
C ILE A 156 -3.20 10.61 -22.53
N LYS A 157 -2.88 11.87 -22.84
CA LYS A 157 -1.85 12.12 -23.85
C LYS A 157 -0.49 11.85 -23.20
N GLY A 158 0.19 10.82 -23.69
CA GLY A 158 1.51 10.38 -23.29
C GLY A 158 2.63 10.82 -24.23
N ARG A 159 3.84 10.49 -23.78
CA ARG A 159 5.10 10.71 -24.47
C ARG A 159 6.10 9.65 -24.04
N VAL A 160 6.54 8.87 -25.02
CA VAL A 160 7.63 7.91 -24.88
C VAL A 160 8.95 8.57 -25.24
N THR A 161 9.98 8.37 -24.40
CA THR A 161 11.38 8.67 -24.72
C THR A 161 12.18 7.37 -24.74
N TYR A 162 12.66 6.97 -25.91
CA TYR A 162 13.49 5.78 -26.10
C TYR A 162 14.85 6.12 -26.72
N GLN A 163 15.95 5.79 -26.03
CA GLN A 163 17.32 6.09 -26.47
C GLN A 163 17.53 7.55 -26.95
N GLY A 164 16.89 8.52 -26.28
CA GLY A 164 16.98 9.95 -26.62
C GLY A 164 16.07 10.43 -27.75
N LYS A 165 15.24 9.56 -28.33
CA LYS A 165 14.17 9.93 -29.27
C LYS A 165 12.83 10.00 -28.55
N THR A 166 12.01 10.96 -28.93
CA THR A 166 10.68 11.19 -28.34
C THR A 166 9.56 10.88 -29.32
N TYR A 167 8.52 10.22 -28.84
CA TYR A 167 7.29 9.91 -29.57
C TYR A 167 6.11 10.34 -28.71
N GLU A 168 5.12 11.02 -29.28
CA GLU A 168 3.93 11.49 -28.56
C GLU A 168 2.68 10.87 -29.16
N ASP A 169 1.69 10.63 -28.31
CA ASP A 169 0.40 10.14 -28.76
C ASP A 169 -0.32 11.21 -29.56
N TYR A 170 -1.00 10.76 -30.60
CA TYR A 170 -1.71 11.67 -31.49
C TYR A 170 -2.93 11.01 -32.10
N CYS A 171 -3.96 11.84 -32.34
CA CYS A 171 -5.12 11.44 -33.11
C CYS A 171 -4.96 11.90 -34.56
N SER A 172 -5.29 11.01 -35.51
CA SER A 172 -5.47 11.32 -36.92
C SER A 172 -6.89 10.95 -37.32
N GLY A 173 -7.76 11.97 -37.43
CA GLY A 173 -9.21 11.74 -37.55
C GLY A 173 -9.74 11.06 -36.28
N ASN A 174 -10.39 9.91 -36.45
CA ASN A 174 -10.92 9.10 -35.35
C ASN A 174 -9.91 8.04 -34.85
N THR A 175 -8.72 7.94 -35.46
CA THR A 175 -7.71 6.95 -35.08
C THR A 175 -6.71 7.58 -34.11
N LEU A 176 -6.66 7.08 -32.87
CA LEU A 176 -5.58 7.34 -31.92
C LEU A 176 -4.38 6.45 -32.27
N THR A 177 -3.19 7.04 -32.33
CA THR A 177 -1.91 6.32 -32.26
C THR A 177 -1.32 6.55 -30.89
N GLU A 178 -1.14 5.46 -30.17
CA GLU A 178 -0.65 5.39 -28.80
C GLU A 178 0.75 4.78 -28.81
N TYR A 179 1.75 5.52 -28.36
CA TYR A 179 3.11 5.05 -28.14
C TYR A 179 3.28 4.65 -26.68
N TYR A 180 3.93 3.52 -26.44
CA TYR A 180 4.13 3.04 -25.07
C TYR A 180 5.49 2.39 -24.87
N CYS A 181 5.99 2.43 -23.63
CA CYS A 181 7.11 1.58 -23.21
C CYS A 181 6.62 0.16 -22.90
N GLY A 182 7.22 -0.83 -23.55
CA GLY A 182 6.89 -2.24 -23.38
C GLY A 182 7.60 -2.88 -22.18
N ALA A 183 7.02 -3.99 -21.70
CA ALA A 183 7.52 -4.76 -20.56
C ALA A 183 8.91 -5.39 -20.76
N SER A 184 9.53 -5.30 -21.95
CA SER A 184 10.91 -5.73 -22.23
C SER A 184 11.90 -4.55 -22.35
N GLY A 185 11.47 -3.33 -22.00
CA GLY A 185 12.29 -2.12 -22.05
C GLY A 185 12.45 -1.52 -23.45
N GLY A 186 11.78 -2.10 -24.45
CA GLY A 186 11.60 -1.49 -25.77
C GLY A 186 10.41 -0.52 -25.79
N TYR A 187 10.20 0.15 -26.92
CA TYR A 187 8.97 0.92 -27.16
C TYR A 187 8.15 0.28 -28.28
N GLY A 188 6.84 0.50 -28.26
CA GLY A 188 5.90 0.07 -29.29
C GLY A 188 4.85 1.14 -29.56
N TRP A 189 3.94 0.84 -30.49
CA TRP A 189 2.75 1.65 -30.71
C TRP A 189 1.54 0.78 -31.06
N ILE A 190 0.36 1.25 -30.69
CA ILE A 190 -0.93 0.66 -31.05
C ILE A 190 -1.85 1.74 -31.63
N THR A 191 -2.76 1.34 -32.50
CA THR A 191 -3.79 2.22 -33.03
C THR A 191 -5.17 1.79 -32.53
N PHE A 192 -5.97 2.76 -32.10
CA PHE A 192 -7.36 2.57 -31.63
C PHE A 192 -8.29 3.49 -32.43
N ASN A 193 -9.48 3.00 -32.81
CA ASN A 193 -10.49 3.73 -33.59
C ASN A 193 -11.75 4.01 -32.79
#